data_AF-A0A9E1I7B6-F1
#
_entry.id   AF-A0A9E1I7B6-F1
#
_cell.length_a   1.000
_cell.length_b   1.000
_cell.length_c   1.000
_cell.angle_alpha   90.00
_cell.angle_beta   90.00
_cell.angle_gamma   90.00
#
_symmetry.space_group_name_H-M   'P 1'
#
loop_
_entity.id
_entity.type
_entity.pdbx_description
1 polymer ?
#
loop_
_entity_poly.entity_id
_entity_poly.type
_entity_poly.pdbx_seq_one_letter_code
_entity_poly.pdbx_strand_id
1 'polypeptide(L)'
;MSFINSIQGKILIGFILAIATMFALDITNTFTITVWVHVMAGVLWIGLLYYFNFVQVPAMGEALGDTDGPGPAAIGKYVAPRALLWFRMAAATTWLVGISLLAQAGGGAAGIHLA
;
A
#
# COMPACT_ATOMS: atom_id res chain seq x y z
N MET A 1 -10.74 -15.04 22.85
CA MET A 1 -11.09 -13.65 22.45
C MET A 1 -12.08 -13.75 21.30
N SER A 2 -13.22 -13.04 21.35
CA SER A 2 -14.24 -13.07 20.28
C SER A 2 -13.64 -12.62 18.93
N PHE A 3 -14.09 -13.22 17.83
CA PHE A 3 -13.63 -12.93 16.46
C PHE A 3 -13.62 -11.43 16.14
N ILE A 4 -14.63 -10.70 16.63
CA ILE A 4 -14.81 -9.25 16.38
C ILE A 4 -13.70 -8.39 17.03
N ASN A 5 -13.07 -8.89 18.09
CA ASN A 5 -12.00 -8.18 18.79
C ASN A 5 -10.61 -8.48 18.21
N SER A 6 -10.50 -9.46 17.31
CA SER A 6 -9.25 -9.75 16.60
C SER A 6 -8.98 -8.72 15.51
N ILE A 7 -7.70 -8.35 15.32
CA ILE A 7 -7.25 -7.50 14.21
C ILE A 7 -7.68 -8.10 12.87
N GLN A 8 -7.55 -9.43 12.72
CA GLN A 8 -7.96 -10.13 11.50
C GLN A 8 -9.47 -10.03 11.25
N GLY A 9 -10.28 -10.07 12.32
CA GLY A 9 -11.73 -9.94 12.20
C GLY A 9 -12.15 -8.55 11.70
N LYS A 10 -11.52 -7.49 12.22
CA LYS A 10 -11.76 -6.11 11.78
C LYS A 10 -11.36 -5.90 10.32
N ILE A 11 -10.22 -6.44 9.91
CA ILE A 11 -9.76 -6.38 8.51
C ILE A 11 -10.76 -7.10 7.59
N LEU A 12 -11.19 -8.32 7.96
CA LEU A 12 -12.14 -9.08 7.15
C LEU A 12 -13.48 -8.35 7.00
N ILE A 13 -14.02 -7.81 8.09
CA ILE A 13 -15.27 -7.05 8.07
C ILE A 13 -15.14 -5.82 7.16
N GLY A 14 -14.00 -5.13 7.21
CA GLY A 14 -13.73 -4.00 6.32
C GLY A 14 -13.79 -4.37 4.84
N PHE A 15 -13.18 -5.48 4.44
CA PHE A 15 -13.25 -5.96 3.05
C PHE A 15 -14.65 -6.40 2.64
N ILE A 16 -15.36 -7.13 3.51
CA ILE A 16 -16.76 -7.54 3.24
C ILE A 16 -17.65 -6.30 3.06
N LEU A 17 -17.51 -5.32 3.93
CA LEU A 17 -18.29 -4.08 3.86
C LEU A 17 -17.96 -3.27 2.59
N ALA A 18 -16.69 -3.20 2.19
CA ALA A 18 -16.30 -2.55 0.95
C ALA A 18 -16.96 -3.22 -0.26
N ILE A 19 -16.93 -4.56 -0.34
CA ILE A 19 -17.57 -5.32 -1.42
C ILE A 19 -19.09 -5.11 -1.41
N ALA A 20 -19.73 -5.19 -0.25
CA ALA A 20 -21.18 -4.95 -0.12
C ALA A 20 -21.56 -3.54 -0.59
N THR A 21 -20.76 -2.54 -0.25
CA THR A 21 -20.97 -1.14 -0.68
C THR A 21 -20.81 -0.99 -2.18
N MET A 22 -19.84 -1.69 -2.79
CA MET A 22 -19.67 -1.68 -4.25
C MET A 22 -20.92 -2.18 -4.97
N PHE A 23 -21.54 -3.27 -4.51
CA PHE A 23 -22.79 -3.75 -5.10
C PHE A 23 -23.97 -2.84 -4.80
N ALA A 24 -24.06 -2.29 -3.58
CA ALA A 24 -25.16 -1.40 -3.18
C ALA A 24 -25.16 -0.07 -3.95
N LEU A 25 -23.99 0.42 -4.37
CA LEU A 25 -23.82 1.67 -5.13
C LEU A 25 -23.60 1.44 -6.64
N ASP A 26 -23.79 0.20 -7.12
CA ASP A 26 -23.54 -0.23 -8.50
C ASP A 26 -22.16 0.18 -9.05
N ILE A 27 -21.13 0.09 -8.21
CA ILE A 27 -19.72 0.29 -8.58
C ILE A 27 -19.19 -1.02 -9.19
N THR A 28 -19.77 -1.41 -10.32
CA THR A 28 -19.46 -2.66 -11.03
C THR A 28 -18.61 -2.43 -12.28
N ASN A 29 -18.45 -1.16 -12.69
CA ASN A 29 -17.66 -0.76 -13.83
C ASN A 29 -16.16 -1.10 -13.64
N THR A 30 -15.60 -1.89 -14.55
CA THR A 30 -14.21 -2.38 -14.48
C THR A 30 -13.16 -1.26 -14.43
N PHE A 31 -13.39 -0.16 -15.17
CA PHE A 31 -12.50 0.99 -15.15
C PHE A 31 -12.47 1.64 -13.76
N THR A 32 -13.65 1.85 -13.16
CA THR A 32 -13.78 2.42 -11.81
C THR A 32 -13.11 1.55 -10.76
N ILE A 33 -13.32 0.23 -10.82
CA ILE A 33 -12.67 -0.72 -9.90
C ILE A 33 -11.14 -0.66 -10.05
N THR A 34 -10.65 -0.63 -11.29
CA THR A 34 -9.22 -0.53 -11.57
C THR A 34 -8.62 0.78 -11.04
N VAL A 35 -9.34 1.90 -11.15
CA VAL A 35 -8.93 3.20 -10.57
C VAL A 35 -8.76 3.08 -9.06
N TRP A 36 -9.74 2.53 -8.37
CA TRP A 36 -9.67 2.41 -6.91
C TRP A 36 -8.55 1.47 -6.46
N VAL A 37 -8.32 0.35 -7.16
CA VAL A 37 -7.18 -0.53 -6.86
C VAL A 37 -5.85 0.21 -7.07
N HIS A 38 -5.71 0.98 -8.16
CA HIS A 38 -4.50 1.79 -8.42
C HIS A 38 -4.27 2.82 -7.33
N VAL A 39 -5.31 3.57 -6.96
CA VAL A 39 -5.24 4.62 -5.92
C VAL A 39 -4.88 3.99 -4.57
N MET A 40 -5.51 2.90 -4.17
CA MET A 40 -5.21 2.22 -2.90
C MET A 40 -3.77 1.69 -2.84
N ALA A 41 -3.27 1.10 -3.93
CA ALA A 41 -1.87 0.69 -4.04
C ALA A 41 -0.91 1.89 -3.99
N GLY A 42 -1.26 3.00 -4.66
CA GLY A 42 -0.49 4.24 -4.66
C GLY A 42 -0.43 4.89 -3.28
N VAL A 43 -1.54 4.90 -2.54
CA VAL A 43 -1.58 5.37 -1.14
C VAL A 43 -0.66 4.54 -0.26
N LEU A 44 -0.64 3.22 -0.41
CA LEU A 44 0.29 2.37 0.36
C LEU A 44 1.75 2.61 -0.05
N TRP A 45 2.03 2.76 -1.34
CA TRP A 45 3.37 3.01 -1.87
C TRP A 45 3.94 4.34 -1.37
N ILE A 46 3.24 5.45 -1.62
CA ILE A 46 3.69 6.78 -1.22
C ILE A 46 3.58 6.96 0.30
N GLY A 47 2.58 6.36 0.95
CA GLY A 47 2.46 6.36 2.40
C GLY A 47 3.65 5.71 3.09
N LEU A 48 4.15 4.58 2.58
CA LEU A 48 5.37 3.95 3.07
C LEU A 48 6.61 4.80 2.79
N LEU A 49 6.67 5.51 1.65
CA LEU A 49 7.74 6.46 1.37
C LEU A 49 7.78 7.58 2.43
N TYR A 50 6.63 8.15 2.77
CA TYR A 50 6.54 9.16 3.83
C TYR A 50 6.91 8.60 5.20
N TYR A 51 6.48 7.38 5.52
CA TYR A 51 6.90 6.69 6.73
C TYR A 51 8.43 6.56 6.80
N PHE A 52 9.09 6.12 5.73
CA PHE A 52 10.54 6.00 5.73
C PHE A 52 11.25 7.34 5.92
N ASN A 53 10.82 8.37 5.21
CA ASN A 53 11.51 9.66 5.18
C ASN A 53 11.26 10.50 6.43
N PHE A 54 10.02 10.58 6.90
CA PHE A 54 9.64 11.48 7.98
C PHE A 54 9.60 10.81 9.35
N VAL A 55 9.50 9.48 9.41
CA VAL A 55 9.36 8.74 10.68
C VAL A 55 10.55 7.83 10.93
N GLN A 56 10.84 6.88 10.03
CA GLN A 56 11.83 5.85 10.27
C GLN A 56 13.26 6.40 10.36
N VAL A 57 13.67 7.26 9.40
CA VAL A 57 15.03 7.81 9.36
C VAL A 57 15.34 8.67 10.60
N PRO A 58 14.50 9.64 11.01
CA PRO A 58 14.71 10.38 12.25
C PRO A 58 14.72 9.48 13.49
N ALA A 59 13.79 8.52 13.60
CA ALA A 59 13.72 7.61 14.74
C ALA A 59 14.95 6.71 14.87
N MET A 60 15.55 6.29 13.74
CA MET A 60 16.83 5.57 13.76
C MET A 60 17.99 6.46 14.20
N GLY A 61 17.96 7.76 13.87
CA GLY A 61 18.94 8.74 14.35
C GLY A 61 18.86 8.97 15.86
N GLU A 62 17.65 9.11 16.40
CA GLU A 62 17.42 9.21 17.85
C GLU A 62 17.86 7.93 18.59
N ALA A 63 17.51 6.76 18.05
CA ALA A 63 17.88 5.46 18.63
C ALA A 63 19.39 5.18 18.62
N LEU A 64 20.16 5.86 17.76
CA LEU A 64 21.64 5.78 17.77
C LEU A 64 22.27 6.59 18.92
N GLY A 65 21.59 7.63 19.39
CA GLY A 65 22.03 8.47 20.50
C GLY A 65 21.57 7.96 21.87
N ASP A 66 20.60 7.05 21.90
CA ASP A 66 20.08 6.43 23.12
C ASP A 66 20.87 5.15 23.46
N THR A 67 21.72 5.23 24.49
CA THR A 67 22.58 4.12 24.94
C THR A 67 21.85 3.08 25.78
N ASP A 68 20.69 3.43 26.35
CA ASP A 68 19.88 2.55 27.21
C ASP A 68 18.64 1.98 26.50
N GLY A 69 18.32 2.51 25.30
CA GLY A 69 17.21 2.06 24.47
C GLY A 69 17.46 0.77 23.68
N PRO A 70 16.43 0.23 22.99
CA PRO A 70 16.53 -0.98 22.17
C PRO A 70 17.45 -0.84 20.93
N GLY A 71 18.03 0.35 20.73
CA GLY A 71 18.89 0.71 19.61
C GLY A 71 18.19 0.68 18.25
N PRO A 72 18.85 1.14 17.18
CA PRO A 72 18.31 1.09 15.82
C PRO A 72 18.11 -0.33 15.30
N ALA A 73 18.73 -1.32 15.95
CA ALA A 73 18.69 -2.73 15.56
C ALA A 73 17.28 -3.34 15.63
N ALA A 74 16.44 -2.91 16.57
CA ALA A 74 15.06 -3.39 16.66
C ALA A 74 14.22 -2.98 15.43
N ILE A 75 14.36 -1.72 14.99
CA ILE A 75 13.67 -1.17 13.81
C ILE A 75 14.18 -1.86 12.54
N GLY A 76 15.51 -1.93 12.39
CA GLY A 76 16.16 -2.53 11.22
C GLY A 76 15.90 -4.03 11.07
N LYS A 77 15.74 -4.77 12.17
CA LYS A 77 15.50 -6.22 12.14
C LYS A 77 14.03 -6.59 11.94
N TYR A 78 13.11 -5.93 12.64
CA TYR A 78 11.72 -6.36 12.69
C TYR A 78 10.79 -5.54 11.81
N VAL A 79 11.05 -4.25 11.61
CA VAL A 79 10.10 -3.34 10.93
C VAL A 79 10.51 -3.09 9.48
N ALA A 80 11.77 -2.69 9.27
CA ALA A 80 12.26 -2.27 7.96
C ALA A 80 12.10 -3.34 6.85
N PRO A 81 12.40 -4.63 7.04
CA PRO A 81 12.30 -5.62 5.96
C PRO A 81 10.86 -5.85 5.50
N ARG A 82 9.90 -5.84 6.45
CA ARG A 82 8.47 -5.99 6.16
C ARG A 82 7.95 -4.76 5.43
N ALA A 83 8.27 -3.57 5.94
CA ALA A 83 7.85 -2.32 5.32
C ALA A 83 8.41 -2.19 3.89
N LEU A 84 9.67 -2.57 3.65
CA LEU A 84 10.28 -2.56 2.32
C LEU A 84 9.65 -3.56 1.35
N LEU A 85 9.28 -4.77 1.83
CA LEU A 85 8.54 -5.72 1.00
C LEU A 85 7.19 -5.13 0.58
N TRP A 86 6.44 -4.56 1.52
CA TRP A 86 5.16 -3.90 1.21
C TRP A 86 5.34 -2.71 0.26
N PHE A 87 6.39 -1.91 0.43
CA PHE A 87 6.71 -0.79 -0.46
C PHE A 87 6.94 -1.28 -1.89
N ARG A 88 7.75 -2.34 -2.07
CA ARG A 88 8.04 -2.92 -3.39
C ARG A 88 6.78 -3.49 -4.04
N MET A 89 5.99 -4.25 -3.29
CA MET A 89 4.77 -4.85 -3.82
C MET A 89 3.73 -3.78 -4.15
N ALA A 90 3.57 -2.75 -3.31
CA ALA A 90 2.67 -1.63 -3.57
C ALA A 90 3.09 -0.82 -4.81
N ALA A 91 4.38 -0.56 -4.99
CA ALA A 91 4.92 0.11 -6.17
C ALA A 91 4.65 -0.71 -7.45
N ALA A 92 4.94 -2.01 -7.41
CA ALA A 92 4.70 -2.92 -8.52
C ALA A 92 3.20 -3.01 -8.86
N THR A 93 2.33 -3.13 -7.86
CA THR A 93 0.88 -3.12 -8.06
C THR A 93 0.41 -1.80 -8.66
N THR A 94 0.87 -0.66 -8.15
CA THR A 94 0.51 0.66 -8.69
C THR A 94 0.88 0.75 -10.17
N TRP A 95 2.10 0.34 -10.53
CA TRP A 95 2.57 0.38 -11.91
C TRP A 95 1.78 -0.55 -12.84
N LEU A 96 1.61 -1.82 -12.45
CA LEU A 96 0.87 -2.82 -13.25
C LEU A 96 -0.59 -2.43 -13.45
N VAL A 97 -1.25 -1.98 -12.39
CA VAL A 97 -2.64 -1.53 -12.45
C VAL A 97 -2.75 -0.21 -13.24
N GLY A 98 -1.73 0.65 -13.15
CA GLY A 98 -1.63 1.87 -13.96
C GLY A 98 -1.60 1.55 -15.45
N ILE A 99 -0.80 0.57 -15.89
CA ILE A 99 -0.79 0.11 -17.28
C ILE A 99 -2.17 -0.42 -17.70
N SER A 100 -2.82 -1.19 -16.83
CA SER A 100 -4.19 -1.67 -17.08
C SER A 100 -5.18 -0.51 -17.27
N LEU A 101 -5.05 0.58 -16.51
CA LEU A 101 -5.87 1.79 -16.69
C LEU A 101 -5.61 2.48 -18.03
N LEU A 102 -4.33 2.64 -18.44
CA LEU A 102 -4.01 3.21 -19.74
C LEU A 102 -4.61 2.38 -20.87
N ALA A 103 -4.52 1.05 -20.78
CA ALA A 103 -5.13 0.15 -21.75
C ALA A 103 -6.66 0.30 -21.81
N GLN A 104 -7.34 0.34 -20.65
CA GLN A 104 -8.80 0.52 -20.58
C GLN A 104 -9.26 1.90 -21.08
N ALA A 105 -8.46 2.94 -20.87
CA ALA A 105 -8.76 4.30 -21.36
C ALA A 105 -8.56 4.46 -22.88
N GLY A 106 -8.17 3.40 -23.61
CA GLY A 106 -7.85 3.46 -25.04
C GLY A 106 -6.49 4.10 -25.35
N GLY A 107 -5.72 4.48 -24.34
CA GLY A 107 -4.38 5.06 -24.49
C GLY A 107 -3.26 4.02 -24.63
N GLY A 108 -3.46 2.79 -24.12
CA GLY A 108 -2.61 1.62 -24.28
C GLY A 108 -1.10 1.89 -24.46
N ALA A 109 -0.50 1.20 -25.44
CA ALA A 109 0.91 1.30 -25.82
C ALA A 109 1.19 2.35 -26.92
N ALA A 110 0.27 3.27 -27.18
CA ALA A 110 0.41 4.27 -28.26
C ALA A 110 1.63 5.21 -28.06
N GLY A 111 2.16 5.29 -26.83
CA GLY A 111 3.41 6.01 -26.52
C GLY A 111 4.66 5.12 -26.45
N ILE A 112 4.54 3.79 -26.54
CA ILE A 112 5.69 2.85 -26.61
C ILE A 112 6.07 2.67 -28.08
N HIS A 113 6.37 3.79 -28.74
CA HIS A 113 7.20 3.73 -29.92
C HIS A 113 8.62 3.56 -29.41
N LEU A 114 9.13 2.32 -29.48
CA LEU A 114 10.55 2.05 -29.31
C LEU A 114 11.29 2.90 -30.35
N ALA A 115 11.99 3.93 -29.88
CA ALA A 115 12.92 4.71 -30.69
C ALA A 115 14.06 3.81 -31.19
#